data_AF-A0A2D5PM34-F1
#
_entry.id   AF-A0A2D5PM34-F1
#
_cell.length_a   1.000
_cell.length_b   1.000
_cell.length_c   1.000
_cell.angle_alpha   90.00
_cell.angle_beta   90.00
_cell.angle_gamma   90.00
#
_symmetry.space_group_name_H-M   'P 1'
#
loop_
_entity.id
_entity.type
_entity.pdbx_description
1 polymer ?
#
loop_
_entity_poly.entity_id
_entity_poly.type
_entity_poly.pdbx_seq_one_letter_code
_entity_poly.pdbx_strand_id
1 'polypeptide(L)' 'TDSAMGYTEYGVNYTSLVKKNNFIGCQFHPEKSSVSGEKFLQYFLTTA' A
#
# COMPACT_ATOMS: atom_id res chain seq x y z
N THR A 1 -13.48 -2.37 6.50
CA THR A 1 -12.58 -3.53 6.73
C THR A 1 -12.38 -4.37 5.48
N ASP A 2 -13.40 -4.58 4.63
CA ASP A 2 -13.27 -5.40 3.39
C ASP A 2 -12.26 -4.95 2.34
N SER A 3 -11.69 -3.75 2.48
CA SER A 3 -10.74 -3.18 1.51
C SER A 3 -9.32 -3.10 2.05
N ALA A 4 -9.08 -3.53 3.31
CA ALA A 4 -7.76 -3.48 3.92
C ALA A 4 -6.92 -4.67 3.45
N MET A 5 -5.77 -4.38 2.83
CA MET A 5 -4.85 -5.37 2.25
C MET A 5 -3.52 -5.45 3.00
N GLY A 6 -3.19 -4.46 3.82
CA GLY A 6 -1.97 -4.44 4.60
C GLY A 6 -2.14 -3.64 5.88
N TYR A 7 -1.44 -4.07 6.92
CA TYR A 7 -1.50 -3.50 8.26
C TYR A 7 -0.09 -3.21 8.75
N THR A 8 0.02 -2.21 9.64
CA THR A 8 1.27 -1.85 10.31
C THR A 8 0.99 -1.68 11.79
N GLU A 9 1.92 -2.18 12.60
CA GLU A 9 1.86 -2.04 14.05
C GLU A 9 2.78 -0.91 14.49
N TYR A 10 2.19 0.13 15.09
CA TYR A 10 2.92 1.23 15.71
C TYR A 10 2.09 1.84 16.84
N GLY A 11 2.25 1.33 18.06
CA GLY A 11 1.43 1.67 19.23
C GLY A 11 0.00 1.12 19.15
N VAL A 12 -0.61 1.18 17.97
CA VAL A 12 -1.85 0.51 17.59
C VAL A 12 -1.65 -0.19 16.24
N ASN A 13 -2.42 -1.24 15.99
CA ASN A 13 -2.49 -1.85 14.67
C ASN A 13 -3.43 -1.03 13.77
N TYR A 14 -2.95 -0.59 12.62
CA TYR A 14 -3.74 0.22 11.68
C TYR A 14 -3.54 -0.24 10.24
N THR A 15 -4.49 0.09 9.38
CA THR A 15 -4.42 -0.25 7.95
C THR A 15 -3.43 0.68 7.24
N SER A 16 -2.39 0.10 6.63
CA SER A 16 -1.37 0.84 5.89
C SER A 16 -1.48 0.69 4.37
N LEU A 17 -2.30 -0.27 3.90
CA LEU A 17 -2.61 -0.48 2.49
C LEU A 17 -4.09 -0.83 2.32
N VAL A 18 -4.78 -0.12 1.44
CA VAL A 18 -6.15 -0.41 1.02
C VAL A 18 -6.24 -0.65 -0.48
N LYS A 19 -7.10 -1.59 -0.89
CA LYS A 19 -7.53 -1.78 -2.28
C LYS A 19 -9.03 -1.99 -2.32
N LYS A 20 -9.73 -1.22 -3.15
CA LYS A 20 -11.15 -1.42 -3.45
C LYS A 20 -11.39 -1.18 -4.92
N ASN A 21 -11.74 -2.23 -5.65
CA ASN A 21 -11.85 -2.19 -7.11
C ASN A 21 -10.55 -1.63 -7.72
N ASN A 22 -10.65 -0.57 -8.52
CA ASN A 22 -9.53 0.13 -9.16
C ASN A 22 -8.89 1.22 -8.27
N PHE A 23 -9.30 1.36 -7.02
CA PHE A 23 -8.68 2.29 -6.08
C PHE A 23 -7.66 1.57 -5.22
N ILE A 24 -6.43 2.11 -5.16
CA ILE A 24 -5.37 1.71 -4.25
C ILE A 24 -4.92 2.94 -3.46
N GLY A 25 -4.75 2.78 -2.16
CA GLY A 25 -4.18 3.80 -1.27
C GLY A 25 -3.17 3.17 -0.33
N CYS A 26 -2.05 3.85 -0.11
CA CYS A 26 -1.03 3.43 0.84
C CYS A 26 -0.69 4.59 1.79
N GLN A 27 -0.42 4.26 3.05
CA GLN A 27 -0.03 5.25 4.05
C GLN A 27 1.48 5.56 4.02
N PHE A 28 2.30 4.59 3.61
CA PHE A 28 3.74 4.80 3.43
C PHE A 28 4.01 5.57 2.13
N HIS A 29 5.22 6.11 2.01
CA HIS A 29 5.70 6.81 0.83
C HIS A 29 6.47 5.84 -0.09
N PRO A 30 5.83 5.21 -1.10
CA PRO A 30 6.52 4.26 -1.97
C PRO A 30 7.72 4.91 -2.68
N GLU A 31 7.67 6.19 -3.01
CA GLU A 31 8.77 6.95 -3.62
C GLU A 31 10.00 7.10 -2.70
N LYS A 32 9.85 6.89 -1.38
CA LYS A 32 10.95 6.92 -0.40
C LYS A 32 11.32 5.54 0.13
N SER A 33 10.73 4.48 -0.40
CA SER A 33 10.87 3.11 0.12
C SER A 33 11.85 2.24 -0.68
N SER A 34 12.78 2.87 -1.42
CA SER A 34 13.83 2.20 -2.21
C SER A 34 13.25 1.12 -3.16
N VAL A 35 13.97 0.01 -3.36
CA VAL A 35 13.61 -1.10 -4.27
C VAL A 35 12.21 -1.66 -3.99
N SER A 36 11.78 -1.71 -2.72
CA SER A 36 10.43 -2.18 -2.37
C SER A 36 9.34 -1.21 -2.84
N GLY A 37 9.60 0.09 -2.70
CA GLY A 37 8.74 1.15 -3.20
C GLY A 37 8.63 1.18 -4.72
N GLU A 38 9.75 1.01 -5.41
CA GLU A 38 9.79 0.89 -6.88
C GLU A 38 8.93 -0.29 -7.36
N LYS A 39 9.06 -1.47 -6.74
CA LYS A 39 8.23 -2.64 -7.08
C LYS A 39 6.74 -2.38 -6.87
N PHE A 40 6.38 -1.66 -5.81
CA PHE A 40 5.00 -1.27 -5.56
C PHE A 40 4.46 -0.32 -6.64
N LEU A 41 5.23 0.70 -7.02
CA LEU A 41 4.86 1.63 -8.09
C LEU A 41 4.76 0.92 -9.45
N GLN A 42 5.67 -0.01 -9.74
CA GLN A 42 5.62 -0.82 -10.95
C GLN A 42 4.31 -1.63 -11.00
N TYR A 43 3.95 -2.32 -9.91
CA TYR A 43 2.67 -3.02 -9.80
C TYR A 43 1.48 -2.08 -10.01
N PHE A 44 1.54 -0.87 -9.42
CA PHE A 44 0.49 0.14 -9.58
C PHE A 44 0.30 0.56 -11.04
N LEU A 45 1.38 0.75 -11.79
CA LEU A 45 1.32 1.21 -13.17
C LEU A 45 0.92 0.13 -14.17
N THR A 46 1.20 -1.15 -13.89
CA THR A 46 0.99 -2.23 -14.87
C THR A 46 -0.11 -3.21 -14.53
N THR A 47 -0.63 -3.22 -13.30
CA THR A 47 -1.52 -4.30 -12.84
C THR A 47 -2.67 -3.84 -11.95
N ALA A 48 -2.46 -2.82 -11.12
CA ALA A 48 -3.40 -2.43 -10.06
C ALA A 48 -4.86 -2.27 -10.48
#